data_AF-A0A812JB46-F1
#
_entry.id   AF-A0A812JB46-F1
#
_cell.length_a   1.000
_cell.length_b   1.000
_cell.length_c   1.000
_cell.angle_alpha   90.00
_cell.angle_beta   90.00
_cell.angle_gamma   90.00
#
_symmetry.space_group_name_H-M   'P 1'
#
loop_
_entity.id
_entity.type
_entity.pdbx_description
1 polymer ?
#
loop_
_entity_poly.entity_id
_entity_poly.type
_entity_poly.pdbx_seq_one_letter_code
_entity_poly.pdbx_strand_id
1 'polypeptide(L)'
;DSTGTLYGRGTYLAESITKADEYAKAAEGEYAMLLVRALGGRVRYCDEVEPDAEDLTRSCIEGPFDCVLGDRKKCRGTYREFVFFDTENLYPEYIVIYKREY
;
A
#
# COMPACT_ATOMS: atom_id res chain seq x y z
N ASP A 1 -0.89 16.12 -9.49
CA ASP A 1 -1.41 14.76 -9.73
C ASP A 1 -0.96 13.82 -8.62
N SER A 2 -1.88 13.45 -7.73
CA SER A 2 -1.62 12.47 -6.67
C SER A 2 -1.83 11.06 -7.21
N THR A 3 -0.84 10.53 -7.92
CA THR A 3 -0.75 9.11 -8.25
C THR A 3 -0.68 8.32 -6.93
N GLY A 4 -1.68 7.48 -6.64
CA GLY A 4 -1.63 6.56 -5.49
C GLY A 4 -2.64 6.78 -4.36
N THR A 5 -3.82 7.38 -4.60
CA THR A 5 -4.90 7.51 -3.59
C THR A 5 -6.18 6.77 -3.96
N LEU A 6 -6.09 5.71 -4.76
CA LEU A 6 -7.26 4.97 -5.31
C LEU A 6 -8.23 4.48 -4.22
N TYR A 7 -7.71 4.15 -3.04
CA TYR A 7 -8.45 3.56 -1.91
C TYR A 7 -8.55 4.54 -0.74
N GLY A 8 -8.26 5.82 -0.96
CA GLY A 8 -8.24 6.85 0.08
C GLY A 8 -6.85 7.39 0.38
N ARG A 9 -6.79 8.35 1.30
CA ARG A 9 -5.53 8.97 1.75
C ARG A 9 -5.00 8.21 2.95
N GLY A 10 -4.05 7.30 2.71
CA GLY A 10 -3.40 6.51 3.74
C GLY A 10 -1.98 6.11 3.34
N THR A 11 -1.35 5.29 4.16
CA THR A 11 -0.05 4.68 3.84
C THR A 11 -0.26 3.43 3.02
N TYR A 12 0.32 3.40 1.82
CA TYR A 12 0.25 2.28 0.90
C TYR A 12 1.46 1.36 1.07
N LEU A 13 1.18 0.07 1.28
CA LEU A 13 2.17 -1.01 1.24
C LEU A 13 1.83 -1.96 0.09
N ALA A 14 2.85 -2.64 -0.45
CA ALA A 14 2.67 -3.67 -1.46
C ALA A 14 3.37 -4.96 -1.04
N GLU A 15 2.78 -6.10 -1.37
CA GLU A 15 3.41 -7.40 -1.14
C GLU A 15 4.55 -7.69 -2.13
N SER A 16 4.57 -6.96 -3.25
CA SER A 16 5.54 -7.12 -4.33
C SER A 16 6.58 -6.01 -4.28
N ILE A 17 7.85 -6.40 -4.22
CA ILE A 17 8.98 -5.46 -4.33
C ILE A 17 8.93 -4.69 -5.66
N THR A 18 8.49 -5.31 -6.76
CA THR A 18 8.36 -4.65 -8.05
C THR A 18 7.33 -3.53 -8.03
N LYS A 19 6.21 -3.71 -7.31
CA LYS A 19 5.19 -2.65 -7.18
C LYS A 19 5.69 -1.50 -6.33
N ALA A 20 6.34 -1.81 -5.21
CA ALA A 20 6.92 -0.78 -4.35
C ALA A 20 8.04 0.01 -5.07
N ASP A 21 8.84 -0.65 -5.91
CA ASP A 21 9.90 -0.04 -6.71
C ASP A 21 9.39 1.00 -7.71
N GLU A 22 8.14 0.89 -8.20
CA GLU A 22 7.52 1.91 -9.08
C GLU A 22 7.50 3.31 -8.43
N TYR A 23 7.53 3.38 -7.09
CA TYR A 23 7.54 4.63 -6.32
C TYR A 23 8.94 5.04 -5.87
N ALA A 24 9.94 4.16 -5.98
CA ALA A 24 11.29 4.45 -5.55
C ALA A 24 11.97 5.47 -6.48
N LYS A 25 12.66 6.44 -5.89
CA LYS A 25 13.45 7.44 -6.61
C LYS A 25 14.93 7.20 -6.31
N ALA A 26 15.76 7.28 -7.35
CA ALA A 26 17.19 7.13 -7.18
C ALA A 26 17.78 8.34 -6.43
N ALA A 27 18.67 8.05 -5.49
CA ALA A 27 19.59 9.00 -4.89
C ALA A 27 21.00 8.43 -5.06
N GLU A 28 21.89 9.16 -5.75
CA GLU A 28 23.27 8.74 -6.00
C GLU A 28 23.41 7.36 -6.68
N GLY A 29 22.43 6.99 -7.51
CA GLY A 29 22.40 5.71 -8.24
C GLY A 29 21.89 4.52 -7.40
N GLU A 30 21.44 4.77 -6.17
CA GLU A 30 20.83 3.78 -5.30
C GLU A 30 19.35 4.12 -5.06
N TYR A 31 18.57 3.10 -4.76
CA TYR A 31 17.15 3.19 -4.42
C TYR A 31 16.96 2.71 -2.99
N ALA A 32 15.91 3.21 -2.35
CA ALA A 32 15.55 2.83 -0.99
C ALA A 32 14.10 2.36 -0.93
N MET A 33 13.87 1.32 -0.13
CA MET A 33 12.54 0.80 0.18
C MET A 33 12.44 0.46 1.66
N LEU A 34 11.25 0.65 2.25
CA LEU A 34 10.97 0.20 3.61
C LEU A 34 10.35 -1.20 3.58
N LEU A 35 10.90 -2.13 4.36
CA LEU A 35 10.21 -3.35 4.73
C LEU A 35 9.49 -3.11 6.05
N VAL A 36 8.16 -3.14 6.01
CA VAL A 36 7.31 -2.70 7.10
C VAL A 36 6.61 -3.90 7.71
N ARG A 37 6.73 -4.07 9.03
CA ARG A 37 5.86 -4.94 9.81
C ARG A 37 4.57 -4.19 10.11
N ALA A 38 3.45 -4.71 9.64
CA ALA A 38 2.15 -4.05 9.76
C ALA A 38 1.17 -4.88 10.59
N LEU A 39 0.42 -4.22 11.46
CA LEU A 39 -0.72 -4.80 12.18
C LEU A 39 -1.95 -4.71 11.27
N GLY A 40 -2.18 -5.77 10.47
CA GLY A 40 -3.25 -5.79 9.47
C GLY A 40 -4.67 -5.96 10.01
N GLY A 41 -4.82 -6.43 11.26
CA GLY A 41 -6.11 -6.61 11.92
C GLY A 41 -7.20 -7.25 11.03
N ARG A 42 -8.40 -6.68 11.06
CA ARG A 42 -9.54 -7.01 10.20
C ARG A 42 -9.44 -6.25 8.88
N VAL A 43 -9.20 -6.99 7.81
CA VAL A 43 -8.99 -6.42 6.48
C VAL A 43 -10.32 -6.16 5.74
N ARG A 44 -10.52 -4.94 5.25
CA ARG A 44 -11.56 -4.59 4.27
C ARG A 44 -11.08 -4.97 2.87
N TYR A 45 -11.52 -6.11 2.38
CA TYR A 45 -11.21 -6.58 1.03
C TYR A 45 -11.96 -5.77 -0.03
N CYS A 46 -11.27 -5.39 -1.11
CA CYS A 46 -11.82 -4.64 -2.24
C CYS A 46 -11.21 -5.12 -3.57
N ASP A 47 -12.02 -5.71 -4.45
CA ASP A 47 -11.66 -6.09 -5.82
C ASP A 47 -12.43 -5.29 -6.88
N GLU A 48 -12.96 -4.13 -6.49
CA GLU A 48 -13.61 -3.21 -7.41
C GLU A 48 -12.59 -2.53 -8.32
N VAL A 49 -13.00 -2.31 -9.57
CA VAL A 49 -12.17 -1.65 -10.57
C VAL A 49 -12.01 -0.16 -10.28
N GLU A 50 -13.11 0.47 -9.85
CA GLU A 50 -13.28 1.88 -9.45
C GLU A 50 -13.93 1.90 -8.06
N PRO A 51 -13.14 1.77 -6.99
CA PRO A 51 -13.66 1.71 -5.63
C PRO A 51 -14.10 3.08 -5.10
N ASP A 52 -15.05 3.08 -4.16
CA ASP A 52 -15.38 4.26 -3.37
C ASP A 52 -14.35 4.48 -2.25
N ALA A 53 -13.41 5.39 -2.50
CA ALA A 53 -12.34 5.72 -1.56
C ALA A 53 -12.84 6.30 -0.23
N GLU A 54 -13.97 7.01 -0.22
CA GLU A 54 -14.54 7.61 0.99
C GLU A 54 -15.17 6.52 1.86
N ASP A 55 -15.95 5.61 1.26
CA ASP A 55 -16.51 4.47 1.99
C ASP A 55 -15.41 3.57 2.58
N LEU A 56 -14.38 3.25 1.80
CA LEU A 56 -13.25 2.45 2.27
C LEU A 56 -12.56 3.10 3.45
N THR A 57 -12.24 4.39 3.36
CA THR A 57 -11.62 5.15 4.45
C THR A 57 -12.52 5.16 5.69
N ARG A 58 -13.81 5.49 5.55
CA ARG A 58 -14.76 5.51 6.65
C ARG A 58 -14.93 4.14 7.30
N SER A 59 -14.92 3.06 6.52
CA SER A 59 -15.03 1.69 7.02
C SER A 59 -13.85 1.28 7.92
N CYS A 60 -12.71 1.96 7.81
CA CYS A 60 -11.56 1.76 8.68
C CYS A 60 -11.50 2.74 9.86
N ILE A 61 -11.96 3.98 9.69
CA ILE A 61 -11.92 4.99 10.76
C ILE A 61 -13.08 4.80 11.75
N GLU A 62 -14.28 4.57 11.24
CA GLU A 62 -15.52 4.47 12.03
C GLU A 62 -16.06 3.04 12.08
N GLY A 63 -15.63 2.21 11.14
CA GLY A 63 -16.07 0.84 11.01
C GLY A 63 -15.16 -0.15 11.73
N PRO A 64 -15.38 -1.46 11.51
CA PRO A 64 -14.70 -2.51 12.23
C PRO A 64 -13.40 -2.99 11.56
N PHE A 65 -12.93 -2.31 10.53
CA PHE A 65 -11.77 -2.73 9.73
C PHE A 65 -10.53 -1.93 10.13
N ASP A 66 -9.36 -2.57 10.07
CA ASP A 66 -8.09 -1.95 10.47
C ASP A 66 -7.27 -1.48 9.26
N CYS A 67 -7.51 -2.08 8.09
CA CYS A 67 -6.90 -1.68 6.82
C CYS A 67 -7.74 -2.12 5.62
N VAL A 68 -7.39 -1.61 4.43
CA VAL A 68 -7.96 -2.05 3.15
C VAL A 68 -6.97 -2.94 2.42
N LEU A 69 -7.46 -4.03 1.82
CA LEU A 69 -6.74 -4.82 0.81
C LEU A 69 -7.35 -4.55 -0.55
N GLY A 70 -6.63 -3.81 -1.38
CA GLY A 70 -6.92 -3.64 -2.80
C GLY A 70 -6.43 -4.82 -3.62
N ASP A 71 -7.34 -5.72 -4.03
CA ASP A 71 -7.01 -6.87 -4.87
C ASP A 71 -7.02 -6.51 -6.37
N ARG A 72 -6.01 -5.73 -6.77
CA ARG A 72 -5.82 -5.39 -8.20
C ARG A 72 -5.38 -6.58 -9.04
N LYS A 73 -4.85 -7.63 -8.41
CA LYS A 73 -4.54 -8.89 -9.08
C LYS A 73 -5.81 -9.50 -9.67
N LYS A 74 -6.91 -9.51 -8.92
CA LYS A 74 -8.20 -10.01 -9.40
C LYS A 74 -8.85 -9.11 -10.46
N CYS A 75 -8.87 -7.79 -10.25
CA CYS A 75 -9.65 -6.91 -11.13
C CYS A 75 -8.89 -6.37 -12.35
N ARG A 76 -7.55 -6.29 -12.31
CA ARG A 76 -6.70 -5.75 -13.39
C ARG A 76 -5.47 -6.61 -13.72
N GLY A 77 -5.24 -7.71 -13.02
CA GLY A 77 -4.07 -8.56 -13.23
C GLY A 77 -2.76 -7.95 -12.73
N THR A 78 -2.80 -6.95 -11.83
CA THR A 78 -1.62 -6.29 -11.27
C THR A 78 -1.36 -6.73 -9.82
N TYR A 79 -0.69 -5.91 -9.02
CA TYR A 79 -0.26 -6.25 -7.66
C TYR A 79 -1.30 -5.88 -6.60
N ARG A 80 -1.37 -6.66 -5.52
CA ARG A 80 -2.20 -6.30 -4.35
C ARG A 80 -1.54 -5.20 -3.53
N GLU A 81 -2.35 -4.30 -3.01
CA GLU A 81 -1.93 -3.14 -2.22
C GLU A 81 -2.70 -3.12 -0.91
N PHE A 82 -2.03 -2.79 0.19
CA PHE A 82 -2.64 -2.60 1.50
C PHE A 82 -2.62 -1.12 1.85
N VAL A 83 -3.72 -0.61 2.38
CA VAL A 83 -3.84 0.80 2.78
C VAL A 83 -4.19 0.89 4.26
N PHE A 84 -3.33 1.57 4.99
CA PHE A 84 -3.46 1.81 6.42
C PHE A 84 -3.78 3.29 6.65
N PHE A 85 -4.74 3.57 7.53
CA PHE A 85 -5.16 4.94 7.86
C PHE A 85 -4.65 5.41 9.23
N ASP A 86 -4.08 4.49 10.01
CA ASP A 86 -3.39 4.77 11.26
C ASP A 86 -1.92 4.34 11.15
N THR A 87 -1.00 5.28 11.39
CA THR A 87 0.44 5.03 11.33
C THR A 87 0.96 4.22 12.51
N GLU A 88 0.25 4.16 13.64
CA GLU A 88 0.67 3.35 14.79
C GLU A 88 0.64 1.84 14.48
N ASN A 89 -0.11 1.44 13.44
CA ASN A 89 -0.14 0.06 12.95
C ASN A 89 1.09 -0.34 12.14
N LEU A 90 2.03 0.58 11.90
CA LEU A 90 3.16 0.38 11.00
C LEU A 90 4.50 0.53 11.72
N TYR A 91 5.33 -0.51 11.64
CA TYR A 91 6.70 -0.49 12.12
C TYR A 91 7.67 -0.72 10.95
N PRO A 92 8.35 0.33 10.46
CA PRO A 92 9.41 0.18 9.46
C PRO A 92 10.58 -0.61 10.05
N GLU A 93 10.61 -1.92 9.80
CA GLU A 93 11.54 -2.83 10.44
C GLU A 93 12.92 -2.78 9.78
N TYR A 94 12.97 -2.58 8.45
CA TYR A 94 14.22 -2.47 7.70
C TYR A 94 14.14 -1.39 6.62
N ILE A 95 15.31 -0.82 6.32
CA ILE A 95 15.56 -0.05 5.10
C ILE A 95 16.36 -0.92 4.17
N VAL A 96 15.84 -1.16 2.97
CA VAL A 96 16.51 -1.91 1.90
C VAL A 96 17.09 -0.90 0.92
N ILE A 97 18.41 -0.85 0.83
CA ILE A 97 19.13 -0.07 -0.18
C ILE A 97 19.56 -1.00 -1.32
N TYR A 98 19.26 -0.64 -2.56
CA TYR A 98 19.49 -1.50 -3.72
C TYR A 98 19.79 -0.71 -5.00
N LYS A 99 20.27 -1.43 -6.02
CA LYS A 99 20.46 -0.94 -7.39
C LYS A 99 19.59 -1.77 -8.33
N ARG A 100 19.14 -1.16 -9.43
CA ARG A 100 18.42 -1.86 -10.50
C ARG A 100 19.44 -2.40 -11.50
N GLU A 101 19.35 -3.69 -11.80
CA GLU A 101 20.09 -4.33 -12.89
C GLU A 101 19.17 -4.37 -14.13
N TYR A 102 19.72 -4.02 -15.29
CA TYR A 102 18.98 -3.88 -16.56
C TYR A 102 19.52 -4.83 -17.64
#